data_AF-A0A924WJV8-F1
#
_entry.id   AF-A0A924WJV8-F1
#
_cell.length_a   1.000
_cell.length_b   1.000
_cell.length_c   1.000
_cell.angle_alpha   90.00
_cell.angle_beta   90.00
_cell.angle_gamma   90.00
#
_symmetry.space_group_name_H-M   'P 1'
#
loop_
_entity.id
_entity.type
_entity.pdbx_description
1 polymer ?
#
loop_
_entity_poly.entity_id
_entity_poly.type
_entity_poly.pdbx_seq_one_letter_code
_entity_poly.pdbx_strand_id
1 'polypeptide(L)'
;MALAVSPAQRGADHLPTGALRRRLSVPNERAAVATASVWIRAVGAEAGLSETDLFRLDLCVTEALTNTFSYGGLDADSAHTEIECEAAEHVVRCTLRDAGVAFDPAAAELPALPSLLDHAARGGAGLRLVREFADACTYLREAERNVFSFTLQRHGSRASSRSNWVARGAERRALVERLKVLSRPAGVIGVGIADGSGDAVERDRRSGVERRALGFISQLRILQGAPYSALETLIADCPQRTLAAEQVWLAPGERSTDVAVVLTGRLRVHVESAETAPIYVVDVGHCAGEMQLLDGDPASAFVIADVDSTVLLIPGRMLRERLLSIPQVAANLLSILAGRIRRSDRLIAEQVRAAMELERLHRELKLAQEIQVSMLPVPPLFSELPQIDCVGFMRPAKEVGGDFYDAFALDANHVFVTIGDICGKGLPSALFMVRTLTTLWNETTRRRNPQRIVEHVNRHLCVNNDSGLFVSLFCGVYDLGTRCLQFVSAGHNPPLISIAGEPLHFLDAPRNLVAGIAPQANFRAGSIELRAGSLVILYTDGLTEAESVDQQWFGDERLLATIEHVRDEPLPELTSAVVRAVDEFAVDAVQADDLTLLAFRVNA
;
A
#
# COMPACT_ATOMS: atom_id res chain seq x y z
N MET A 1 -27.84 -5.94 -44.58
CA MET A 1 -28.90 -5.22 -43.84
C MET A 1 -28.50 -5.19 -42.38
N ALA A 2 -28.34 -3.98 -41.84
CA ALA A 2 -27.84 -3.71 -40.50
C ALA A 2 -28.72 -4.38 -39.42
N LEU A 3 -28.11 -5.21 -38.57
CA LEU A 3 -28.74 -5.66 -37.33
C LEU A 3 -28.53 -4.57 -36.28
N ALA A 4 -29.64 -3.96 -35.88
CA ALA A 4 -29.69 -2.89 -34.90
C ALA A 4 -29.22 -3.40 -33.53
N VAL A 5 -28.16 -2.78 -33.02
CA VAL A 5 -27.69 -2.95 -31.65
C VAL A 5 -28.71 -2.31 -30.70
N SER A 6 -29.15 -3.06 -29.69
CA SER A 6 -30.10 -2.64 -28.66
C SER A 6 -29.61 -1.38 -27.91
N PRO A 7 -30.47 -0.41 -27.57
CA PRO A 7 -30.08 0.84 -26.89
C PRO A 7 -29.48 0.67 -25.49
N ALA A 8 -29.50 -0.54 -24.92
CA ALA A 8 -28.99 -0.82 -23.59
C ALA A 8 -27.44 -0.97 -23.50
N GLN A 9 -26.72 -0.96 -24.63
CA GLN A 9 -25.25 -1.12 -24.69
C GLN A 9 -24.46 0.19 -24.83
N ARG A 10 -25.11 1.37 -24.88
CA ARG A 10 -24.41 2.67 -25.08
C ARG A 10 -24.03 3.41 -23.79
N GLY A 11 -24.10 2.75 -22.62
CA GLY A 11 -23.96 3.41 -21.31
C GLY A 11 -22.63 3.26 -20.58
N ALA A 12 -21.59 2.64 -21.16
CA ALA A 12 -20.42 2.16 -20.40
C ALA A 12 -19.04 2.65 -20.91
N ASP A 13 -18.96 3.61 -21.85
CA ASP A 13 -17.68 3.87 -22.53
C ASP A 13 -16.68 4.74 -21.77
N HIS A 14 -17.06 5.48 -20.72
CA HIS A 14 -16.11 6.31 -19.97
C HIS A 14 -16.31 6.25 -18.46
N LEU A 15 -15.23 5.97 -17.73
CA LEU A 15 -15.16 6.16 -16.29
C LEU A 15 -15.29 7.66 -15.96
N PRO A 16 -15.88 8.02 -14.80
CA PRO A 16 -16.15 9.42 -14.45
C PRO A 16 -14.88 10.28 -14.44
N THR A 17 -15.03 11.56 -14.76
CA THR A 17 -13.95 12.55 -14.85
C THR A 17 -13.26 12.70 -13.49
N GLY A 18 -12.03 12.18 -13.37
CA GLY A 18 -11.28 12.10 -12.10
C GLY A 18 -10.60 10.74 -11.85
N ALA A 19 -10.83 9.73 -12.70
CA ALA A 19 -10.13 8.44 -12.63
C ALA A 19 -8.63 8.58 -12.93
N LEU A 20 -7.79 7.88 -12.15
CA LEU A 20 -6.38 7.72 -12.45
C LEU A 20 -6.26 6.91 -13.75
N ARG A 21 -5.65 7.47 -14.80
CA ARG A 21 -5.38 6.77 -16.05
C ARG A 21 -3.88 6.66 -16.26
N ARG A 22 -3.40 5.43 -16.49
CA ARG A 22 -1.99 5.11 -16.76
C ARG A 22 -1.93 4.17 -17.97
N ARG A 23 -0.86 4.29 -18.74
CA ARG A 23 -0.63 3.49 -19.94
C ARG A 23 0.80 2.98 -19.98
N LEU A 24 0.97 1.73 -20.41
CA LEU A 24 2.26 1.08 -20.64
C LEU A 24 2.27 0.45 -22.03
N SER A 25 3.42 0.48 -22.69
CA SER A 25 3.66 -0.24 -23.93
C SER A 25 4.78 -1.25 -23.67
N VAL A 26 4.52 -2.53 -23.94
CA VAL A 26 5.47 -3.63 -23.70
C VAL A 26 5.83 -4.35 -25.00
N PRO A 27 7.07 -4.84 -25.16
CA PRO A 27 7.42 -5.73 -26.26
C PRO A 27 6.64 -7.05 -26.17
N ASN A 28 6.38 -7.69 -27.30
CA ASN A 28 5.56 -8.90 -27.39
C ASN A 28 6.37 -10.16 -27.04
N GLU A 29 6.94 -10.20 -25.84
CA GLU A 29 7.79 -11.29 -25.35
C GLU A 29 7.41 -11.69 -23.93
N ARG A 30 7.65 -12.96 -23.57
CA ARG A 30 7.28 -13.49 -22.24
C ARG A 30 7.97 -12.75 -21.09
N ALA A 31 9.20 -12.27 -21.28
CA ALA A 31 9.92 -11.51 -20.26
C ALA A 31 9.20 -10.19 -19.91
N ALA A 32 8.46 -9.61 -20.85
CA ALA A 32 7.75 -8.35 -20.63
C ALA A 32 6.53 -8.45 -19.71
N VAL A 33 6.09 -9.68 -19.41
CA VAL A 33 5.02 -9.95 -18.42
C VAL A 33 5.44 -9.48 -17.03
N ALA A 34 6.70 -9.70 -16.64
CA ALA A 34 7.23 -9.23 -15.36
C ALA A 34 7.22 -7.69 -15.28
N THR A 35 7.62 -7.01 -16.36
CA THR A 35 7.56 -5.54 -16.45
C THR A 35 6.14 -5.01 -16.32
N ALA A 36 5.16 -5.68 -16.95
CA ALA A 36 3.76 -5.31 -16.83
C ALA A 36 3.22 -5.51 -15.40
N SER A 37 3.63 -6.57 -14.71
CA SER A 37 3.24 -6.84 -13.32
C SER A 37 3.76 -5.75 -12.37
N VAL A 38 5.06 -5.42 -12.46
CA VAL A 38 5.67 -4.33 -11.67
C VAL A 38 4.93 -3.01 -11.90
N TRP A 39 4.62 -2.71 -13.17
CA TRP A 39 3.88 -1.50 -13.51
C TRP A 39 2.45 -1.51 -12.97
N ILE A 40 1.71 -2.62 -13.06
CA ILE A 40 0.36 -2.74 -12.48
C ILE A 40 0.38 -2.53 -10.97
N ARG A 41 1.39 -3.08 -10.28
CA ARG A 41 1.59 -2.88 -8.84
C ARG A 41 1.77 -1.40 -8.50
N ALA A 42 2.59 -0.68 -9.27
CA ALA A 42 2.77 0.76 -9.11
C ALA A 42 1.48 1.56 -9.35
N VAL A 43 0.73 1.24 -10.42
CA VAL A 43 -0.56 1.88 -10.71
C VAL A 43 -1.59 1.61 -9.61
N GLY A 44 -1.62 0.38 -9.08
CA GLY A 44 -2.53 0.01 -8.01
C GLY A 44 -2.22 0.69 -6.68
N ALA A 45 -0.93 0.84 -6.35
CA ALA A 45 -0.50 1.61 -5.19
C ALA A 45 -0.91 3.09 -5.31
N GLU A 46 -0.70 3.71 -6.47
CA GLU A 46 -1.12 5.09 -6.75
C GLU A 46 -2.65 5.26 -6.68
N ALA A 47 -3.40 4.26 -7.12
CA ALA A 47 -4.87 4.23 -7.05
C ALA A 47 -5.43 3.89 -5.66
N GLY A 48 -4.57 3.54 -4.69
CA GLY A 48 -4.96 3.09 -3.35
C GLY A 48 -5.80 1.80 -3.38
N LEU A 49 -5.47 0.85 -4.26
CA LEU A 49 -6.12 -0.45 -4.30
C LEU A 49 -5.79 -1.26 -3.05
N SER A 50 -6.75 -2.07 -2.59
CA SER A 50 -6.46 -3.08 -1.58
C SER A 50 -5.50 -4.12 -2.17
N GLU A 51 -4.73 -4.83 -1.34
CA GLU A 51 -3.85 -5.91 -1.82
C GLU A 51 -4.62 -6.99 -2.59
N THR A 52 -5.86 -7.30 -2.18
CA THR A 52 -6.74 -8.24 -2.88
C THR A 52 -7.14 -7.73 -4.26
N ASP A 53 -7.54 -6.46 -4.39
CA ASP A 53 -7.89 -5.86 -5.69
C ASP A 53 -6.68 -5.77 -6.61
N LEU A 54 -5.51 -5.45 -6.03
CA LEU A 54 -4.24 -5.37 -6.74
C LEU A 54 -3.82 -6.74 -7.29
N PHE A 55 -3.93 -7.78 -6.47
CA PHE A 55 -3.66 -9.16 -6.87
C PHE A 55 -4.59 -9.60 -8.02
N ARG A 56 -5.90 -9.36 -7.88
CA ARG A 56 -6.90 -9.67 -8.94
C ARG A 56 -6.57 -8.97 -10.25
N LEU A 57 -6.19 -7.69 -10.18
CA LEU A 57 -5.81 -6.89 -11.33
C LEU A 57 -4.53 -7.45 -11.99
N ASP A 58 -3.49 -7.69 -11.19
CA ASP A 58 -2.21 -8.22 -11.65
C ASP A 58 -2.36 -9.59 -12.32
N LEU A 59 -3.09 -10.51 -11.70
CA LEU A 59 -3.40 -11.83 -12.26
C LEU A 59 -4.13 -11.71 -13.60
N CYS A 60 -5.18 -10.88 -13.68
CA CYS A 60 -5.94 -10.73 -14.92
C CYS A 60 -5.11 -10.14 -16.05
N VAL A 61 -4.25 -9.15 -15.76
CA VAL A 61 -3.35 -8.56 -16.76
C VAL A 61 -2.29 -9.57 -17.21
N THR A 62 -1.64 -10.24 -16.27
CA THR A 62 -0.56 -11.21 -16.53
C THR A 62 -1.06 -12.39 -17.36
N GLU A 63 -2.23 -12.93 -17.04
CA GLU A 63 -2.85 -14.02 -17.80
C GLU A 63 -3.32 -13.56 -19.18
N ALA A 64 -3.88 -12.35 -19.30
CA ALA A 64 -4.27 -11.79 -20.59
C ALA A 64 -3.04 -11.57 -21.50
N LEU A 65 -1.96 -11.00 -20.98
CA LEU A 65 -0.70 -10.82 -21.71
C LEU A 65 -0.05 -12.13 -22.10
N THR A 66 0.00 -13.10 -21.19
CA THR A 66 0.57 -14.43 -21.46
C THR A 66 -0.18 -15.11 -22.61
N ASN A 67 -1.51 -14.95 -22.64
CA ASN A 67 -2.33 -15.43 -23.75
C ASN A 67 -2.04 -14.70 -25.06
N THR A 68 -1.99 -13.37 -25.03
CA THR A 68 -1.65 -12.54 -26.19
C THR A 68 -0.28 -12.91 -26.76
N PHE A 69 0.76 -13.06 -25.93
CA PHE A 69 2.11 -13.36 -26.39
C PHE A 69 2.31 -14.80 -26.84
N SER A 70 1.65 -15.76 -26.19
CA SER A 70 1.82 -17.18 -26.51
C SER A 70 0.91 -17.67 -27.64
N TYR A 71 -0.24 -17.02 -27.86
CA TYR A 71 -1.26 -17.49 -28.79
C TYR A 71 -1.75 -16.43 -29.79
N GLY A 72 -1.38 -15.16 -29.62
CA GLY A 72 -1.83 -14.06 -30.48
C GLY A 72 -1.20 -14.03 -31.87
N GLY A 73 -0.26 -14.93 -32.19
CA GLY A 73 0.38 -14.98 -33.52
C GLY A 73 1.13 -13.69 -33.87
N LEU A 74 1.66 -13.00 -32.86
CA LEU A 74 2.43 -11.76 -33.01
C LEU A 74 3.83 -12.10 -33.54
N ASP A 75 4.28 -11.43 -34.61
CA ASP A 75 5.68 -11.50 -35.03
C ASP A 75 6.56 -10.82 -33.98
N ALA A 76 7.75 -11.35 -33.71
CA ALA A 76 8.71 -10.76 -32.77
C ALA A 76 9.11 -9.32 -33.16
N ASP A 77 9.01 -8.98 -34.44
CA ASP A 77 9.27 -7.64 -35.01
C ASP A 77 7.99 -6.77 -35.15
N SER A 78 6.82 -7.25 -34.70
CA SER A 78 5.55 -6.52 -34.79
C SER A 78 5.24 -5.65 -33.57
N ALA A 79 4.31 -4.71 -33.75
CA ALA A 79 3.96 -3.62 -32.81
C ALA A 79 3.74 -4.07 -31.36
N HIS A 80 4.20 -3.25 -30.40
CA HIS A 80 4.02 -3.43 -28.96
C HIS A 80 2.57 -3.66 -28.54
N THR A 81 2.40 -4.45 -27.47
CA THR A 81 1.12 -4.57 -26.76
C THR A 81 0.99 -3.42 -25.78
N GLU A 82 -0.15 -2.74 -25.84
CA GLU A 82 -0.45 -1.56 -25.03
C GLU A 82 -1.43 -1.93 -23.92
N ILE A 83 -1.13 -1.52 -22.70
CA ILE A 83 -1.94 -1.76 -21.52
C ILE A 83 -2.38 -0.40 -20.99
N GLU A 84 -3.68 -0.21 -20.79
CA GLU A 84 -4.25 1.00 -20.22
C GLU A 84 -5.08 0.63 -18.99
N CYS A 85 -4.70 1.18 -17.84
CA CYS A 85 -5.39 0.98 -16.58
C CYS A 85 -6.06 2.29 -16.15
N GLU A 86 -7.34 2.22 -15.84
CA GLU A 86 -8.17 3.30 -15.36
C GLU A 86 -8.77 2.93 -14.01
N ALA A 87 -8.39 3.63 -12.95
CA ALA A 87 -8.90 3.40 -11.61
C ALA A 87 -9.79 4.56 -11.15
N ALA A 88 -11.06 4.26 -10.90
CA ALA A 88 -12.01 5.16 -10.26
C ALA A 88 -12.26 4.75 -8.79
N GLU A 89 -13.09 5.51 -8.07
CA GLU A 89 -13.37 5.29 -6.65
C GLU A 89 -13.91 3.88 -6.34
N HIS A 90 -14.63 3.26 -7.28
CA HIS A 90 -15.34 1.99 -7.02
C HIS A 90 -15.03 0.89 -8.04
N VAL A 91 -14.35 1.22 -9.13
CA VAL A 91 -14.12 0.29 -10.23
C VAL A 91 -12.76 0.56 -10.85
N VAL A 92 -12.06 -0.51 -11.22
CA VAL A 92 -10.86 -0.48 -12.04
C VAL A 92 -11.20 -1.10 -13.38
N ARG A 93 -10.76 -0.48 -14.46
CA ARG A 93 -10.84 -1.01 -15.82
C ARG A 93 -9.44 -1.16 -16.36
N CYS A 94 -9.10 -2.33 -16.88
CA CYS A 94 -7.89 -2.52 -17.65
C CYS A 94 -8.26 -2.84 -19.10
N THR A 95 -7.51 -2.28 -20.04
CA THR A 95 -7.69 -2.46 -21.49
C THR A 95 -6.35 -2.81 -22.12
N LEU A 96 -6.30 -3.98 -22.75
CA LEU A 96 -5.16 -4.46 -23.52
C LEU A 96 -5.43 -4.24 -25.00
N ARG A 97 -4.44 -3.73 -25.73
CA ARG A 97 -4.49 -3.53 -27.17
C ARG A 97 -3.29 -4.18 -27.86
N ASP A 98 -3.56 -5.15 -28.73
CA ASP A 98 -2.54 -5.88 -29.46
C ASP A 98 -2.87 -6.00 -30.96
N ALA A 99 -1.85 -6.25 -31.78
CA ALA A 99 -1.99 -6.43 -33.23
C ALA A 99 -2.12 -7.91 -33.64
N GLY A 100 -2.41 -8.79 -32.68
CA GLY A 100 -2.45 -10.23 -32.91
C GLY A 100 -3.64 -10.67 -33.73
N VAL A 101 -3.76 -11.98 -33.95
CA VAL A 101 -4.92 -12.59 -34.59
C VAL A 101 -6.18 -12.28 -33.80
N ALA A 102 -7.28 -11.97 -34.50
CA ALA A 102 -8.55 -11.67 -33.85
C ALA A 102 -9.04 -12.87 -33.02
N PHE A 103 -9.20 -12.66 -31.73
CA PHE A 103 -9.68 -13.66 -30.78
C PHE A 103 -10.44 -12.95 -29.67
N ASP A 104 -11.69 -13.34 -29.41
CA ASP A 104 -12.54 -12.77 -28.36
C ASP A 104 -12.40 -13.57 -27.05
N PRO A 105 -11.67 -13.08 -26.04
CA PRO A 105 -11.50 -13.77 -24.76
C PRO A 105 -12.81 -13.87 -23.95
N ALA A 106 -13.74 -12.93 -24.15
CA ALA A 106 -14.99 -12.84 -23.41
C ALA A 106 -16.05 -13.83 -23.95
N ALA A 107 -16.05 -14.07 -25.26
CA ALA A 107 -16.95 -15.00 -25.94
C ALA A 107 -16.38 -16.41 -26.15
N ALA A 108 -15.07 -16.61 -25.96
CA ALA A 108 -14.44 -17.93 -26.10
C ALA A 108 -15.14 -18.99 -25.24
N GLU A 109 -15.40 -20.17 -25.82
CA GLU A 109 -15.84 -21.34 -25.07
C GLU A 109 -14.76 -21.68 -24.04
N LEU A 110 -15.07 -21.42 -22.77
CA LEU A 110 -14.21 -21.86 -21.68
C LEU A 110 -14.22 -23.39 -21.69
N PRO A 111 -13.07 -24.07 -21.80
CA PRO A 111 -13.05 -25.51 -21.71
C PRO A 111 -13.74 -25.93 -20.41
N ALA A 112 -14.65 -26.92 -20.47
CA ALA A 112 -15.11 -27.59 -19.26
C ALA A 112 -13.87 -28.00 -18.48
N LEU A 113 -13.85 -27.78 -17.14
CA LEU A 113 -12.75 -28.26 -16.30
C LEU A 113 -12.52 -29.73 -16.69
N PRO A 114 -11.41 -30.06 -17.36
CA PRO A 114 -11.18 -31.45 -17.70
C PRO A 114 -11.09 -32.17 -16.36
N SER A 115 -11.54 -33.42 -16.31
CA SER A 115 -11.37 -34.25 -15.12
C SER A 115 -9.89 -34.32 -14.68
N LEU A 116 -8.97 -33.92 -15.57
CA LEU A 116 -7.57 -34.25 -15.61
C LEU A 116 -6.82 -33.23 -16.53
N LEU A 117 -5.92 -32.38 -16.00
CA LEU A 117 -5.21 -31.30 -16.75
C LEU A 117 -4.32 -31.72 -17.94
N ASP A 118 -3.76 -32.93 -17.99
CA ASP A 118 -3.06 -33.45 -19.20
C ASP A 118 -3.99 -33.73 -20.39
N HIS A 119 -5.31 -33.61 -20.20
CA HIS A 119 -6.30 -33.67 -21.28
C HIS A 119 -6.89 -32.30 -21.59
N ALA A 120 -6.44 -31.24 -20.91
CA ALA A 120 -6.62 -29.89 -21.40
C ALA A 120 -5.76 -29.75 -22.68
N ALA A 121 -6.36 -29.26 -23.76
CA ALA A 121 -5.54 -28.74 -24.85
C ALA A 121 -4.54 -27.73 -24.26
N ARG A 122 -3.28 -27.71 -24.72
CA ARG A 122 -2.31 -26.70 -24.27
C ARG A 122 -2.92 -25.30 -24.51
N GLY A 123 -3.23 -24.58 -23.43
CA GLY A 123 -3.84 -23.24 -23.45
C GLY A 123 -5.30 -23.24 -22.98
N GLY A 124 -5.67 -22.28 -22.10
CA GLY A 124 -7.07 -22.02 -21.73
C GLY A 124 -7.36 -21.78 -20.24
N ALA A 125 -6.44 -22.07 -19.31
CA ALA A 125 -6.65 -21.80 -17.88
C ALA A 125 -6.64 -20.29 -17.55
N GLY A 126 -5.77 -19.52 -18.20
CA GLY A 126 -5.69 -18.06 -17.99
C GLY A 126 -6.97 -17.31 -18.35
N LEU A 127 -7.62 -17.67 -19.46
CA LEU A 127 -8.92 -17.13 -19.86
C LEU A 127 -10.02 -17.38 -18.82
N ARG A 128 -9.98 -18.54 -18.15
CA ARG A 128 -10.89 -18.86 -17.06
C ARG A 128 -10.60 -18.02 -15.82
N LEU A 129 -9.33 -17.90 -15.42
CA LEU A 129 -8.92 -17.05 -14.30
C LEU A 129 -9.36 -15.60 -14.52
N VAL A 130 -9.11 -15.05 -15.70
CA VAL A 130 -9.56 -13.69 -16.06
C VAL A 130 -11.08 -13.57 -15.95
N ARG A 131 -11.86 -14.57 -16.40
CA ARG A 131 -13.33 -14.53 -16.34
C ARG A 131 -13.92 -14.82 -14.96
N GLU A 132 -13.20 -15.51 -14.08
CA GLU A 132 -13.62 -15.76 -12.69
C GLU A 132 -13.28 -14.58 -11.79
N PHE A 133 -12.13 -13.93 -12.01
CA PHE A 133 -11.70 -12.80 -11.20
C PHE A 133 -12.19 -11.44 -11.70
N ALA A 134 -12.52 -11.29 -12.99
CA ALA A 134 -13.14 -10.07 -13.50
C ALA A 134 -14.65 -10.04 -13.31
N ASP A 135 -15.19 -8.87 -12.94
CA ASP A 135 -16.64 -8.66 -12.81
C ASP A 135 -17.33 -8.55 -14.17
N ALA A 136 -16.62 -8.05 -15.18
CA ALA A 136 -17.06 -8.04 -16.56
C ALA A 136 -15.86 -8.00 -17.50
N CYS A 137 -16.01 -8.63 -18.67
CA CYS A 137 -15.05 -8.60 -19.77
C CYS A 137 -15.76 -8.18 -21.06
N THR A 138 -15.08 -7.41 -21.89
CA THR A 138 -15.55 -6.97 -23.21
C THR A 138 -14.42 -7.08 -24.21
N TYR A 139 -14.76 -7.45 -25.45
CA TYR A 139 -13.82 -7.50 -26.54
C TYR A 139 -14.41 -6.81 -27.76
N LEU A 140 -13.55 -6.12 -28.51
CA LEU A 140 -13.85 -5.56 -29.81
C LEU A 140 -12.58 -5.51 -30.67
N ARG A 141 -12.77 -5.56 -31.98
CA ARG A 141 -11.68 -5.40 -32.96
C ARG A 141 -11.76 -3.99 -33.54
N GLU A 142 -10.75 -3.16 -33.25
CA GLU A 142 -10.67 -1.76 -33.69
C GLU A 142 -9.43 -1.55 -34.56
N ALA A 143 -9.60 -1.10 -35.81
CA ALA A 143 -8.50 -0.73 -36.70
C ALA A 143 -7.36 -1.78 -36.77
N GLU A 144 -7.71 -3.05 -36.96
CA GLU A 144 -6.77 -4.19 -36.96
C GLU A 144 -6.04 -4.48 -35.64
N ARG A 145 -6.51 -3.90 -34.52
CA ARG A 145 -6.06 -4.24 -33.17
C ARG A 145 -7.17 -4.94 -32.39
N ASN A 146 -6.79 -5.95 -31.64
CA ASN A 146 -7.61 -6.50 -30.56
C ASN A 146 -7.70 -5.47 -29.45
N VAL A 147 -8.90 -5.22 -28.94
CA VAL A 147 -9.13 -4.41 -27.74
C VAL A 147 -9.89 -5.27 -26.75
N PHE A 148 -9.17 -5.79 -25.76
CA PHE A 148 -9.73 -6.58 -24.68
C PHE A 148 -9.76 -5.75 -23.40
N SER A 149 -10.95 -5.56 -22.84
CA SER A 149 -11.12 -4.82 -21.58
C SER A 149 -11.79 -5.68 -20.53
N PHE A 150 -11.39 -5.51 -19.28
CA PHE A 150 -12.08 -6.11 -18.14
C PHE A 150 -12.21 -5.11 -17.00
N THR A 151 -13.20 -5.31 -16.13
CA THR A 151 -13.48 -4.45 -14.98
C THR A 151 -13.49 -5.22 -13.67
N LEU A 152 -12.99 -4.59 -12.62
CA LEU A 152 -12.98 -5.08 -11.24
C LEU A 152 -13.69 -4.07 -10.32
N GLN A 153 -14.67 -4.52 -9.54
CA GLN A 153 -15.26 -3.76 -8.44
C GLN A 153 -14.31 -3.79 -7.25
N ARG A 154 -13.99 -2.61 -6.70
CA ARG A 154 -13.04 -2.48 -5.58
C ARG A 154 -13.65 -2.99 -4.28
N HIS A 155 -12.96 -3.90 -3.59
CA HIS A 155 -13.34 -4.33 -2.25
C HIS A 155 -13.19 -3.16 -1.25
N GLY A 156 -14.26 -2.85 -0.50
CA GLY A 156 -14.30 -1.74 0.46
C GLY A 156 -15.08 -0.50 -0.02
N SER A 157 -15.46 -0.44 -1.30
CA SER A 157 -16.49 0.47 -1.78
C SER A 157 -17.84 0.05 -1.20
N ARG A 158 -18.49 0.92 -0.41
CA ARG A 158 -19.89 0.72 0.00
C ARG A 158 -20.82 0.86 -1.22
N ALA A 159 -20.92 -0.19 -2.02
CA ALA A 159 -22.04 -0.43 -2.93
C ALA A 159 -22.39 -1.92 -2.88
N SER A 160 -23.47 -2.20 -2.16
CA SER A 160 -24.01 -3.52 -1.86
C SER A 160 -24.40 -4.34 -3.10
N SER A 161 -24.05 -5.62 -3.10
CA SER A 161 -24.86 -6.68 -3.72
C SER A 161 -25.65 -7.45 -2.65
N ARG A 162 -26.61 -6.76 -2.03
CA ARG A 162 -27.89 -7.39 -1.64
C ARG A 162 -29.01 -6.46 -2.10
N SER A 163 -29.62 -6.86 -3.21
CA SER A 163 -30.84 -6.30 -3.78
C SER A 163 -32.00 -6.30 -2.77
N ASN A 164 -32.84 -5.27 -2.90
CA ASN A 164 -34.06 -4.92 -2.13
C ASN A 164 -33.83 -4.31 -0.75
N TRP A 165 -33.91 -2.97 -0.68
CA TRP A 165 -34.97 -2.28 0.07
C TRP A 165 -35.18 -0.87 -0.53
N VAL A 166 -36.31 -0.70 -1.21
CA VAL A 166 -36.92 0.59 -1.52
C VAL A 166 -37.35 1.23 -0.20
N ALA A 167 -36.83 2.43 0.11
CA ALA A 167 -37.60 3.61 0.55
C ALA A 167 -36.73 4.60 1.35
N ARG A 168 -36.92 5.89 1.02
CA ARG A 168 -36.52 7.12 1.73
C ARG A 168 -35.05 7.54 1.51
N GLY A 169 -34.71 8.49 0.65
CA GLY A 169 -35.57 9.41 -0.11
C GLY A 169 -36.22 10.51 0.72
N ALA A 170 -35.51 11.11 1.70
CA ALA A 170 -35.74 12.49 2.17
C ALA A 170 -34.91 12.81 3.43
N GLU A 171 -33.58 12.89 3.36
CA GLU A 171 -32.82 13.58 4.44
C GLU A 171 -31.42 14.08 4.05
N ARG A 172 -31.05 13.97 2.76
CA ARG A 172 -29.74 14.44 2.25
C ARG A 172 -29.80 15.75 1.45
N ARG A 173 -30.94 16.46 1.51
CA ARG A 173 -31.13 17.77 0.87
C ARG A 173 -31.12 18.97 1.85
N ALA A 174 -30.94 18.74 3.15
CA ALA A 174 -30.93 19.81 4.15
C ALA A 174 -29.51 20.19 4.68
N LEU A 175 -28.47 19.45 4.32
CA LEU A 175 -27.12 19.65 4.87
C LEU A 175 -26.16 20.43 3.93
N VAL A 176 -26.50 20.54 2.63
CA VAL A 176 -25.66 21.21 1.62
C VAL A 176 -26.01 22.70 1.47
N GLU A 177 -27.13 23.17 2.00
CA GLU A 177 -27.51 24.60 1.98
C GLU A 177 -26.99 25.43 3.18
N ARG A 178 -26.42 24.79 4.22
CA ARG A 178 -25.97 25.49 5.44
C ARG A 178 -24.47 25.82 5.52
N LEU A 179 -23.69 25.57 4.46
CA LEU A 179 -22.24 25.81 4.45
C LEU A 179 -21.78 26.84 3.39
N LYS A 180 -22.67 27.77 2.97
CA LYS A 180 -22.37 28.83 1.99
C LYS A 180 -22.33 30.27 2.56
N VAL A 181 -21.94 30.47 3.81
CA VAL A 181 -21.73 31.83 4.35
C VAL A 181 -20.42 31.90 5.13
N LEU A 182 -19.62 32.94 4.81
CA LEU A 182 -18.36 33.39 5.43
C LEU A 182 -17.06 32.84 4.84
N SER A 183 -16.68 33.35 3.67
CA SER A 183 -15.28 33.64 3.32
C SER A 183 -15.27 34.71 2.22
N ARG A 184 -15.11 35.98 2.62
CA ARG A 184 -14.81 37.09 1.69
C ARG A 184 -13.32 37.43 1.82
N PRO A 185 -12.54 37.43 0.74
CA PRO A 185 -11.17 37.93 0.77
C PRO A 185 -11.20 39.47 0.88
N ALA A 186 -10.46 40.01 1.84
CA ALA A 186 -10.27 41.44 1.99
C ALA A 186 -9.41 41.98 0.84
N GLY A 187 -9.89 43.06 0.22
CA GLY A 187 -9.25 43.69 -0.93
C GLY A 187 -7.91 44.35 -0.60
N VAL A 188 -7.00 44.23 -1.56
CA VAL A 188 -5.72 44.94 -1.63
C VAL A 188 -6.00 46.44 -1.82
N ILE A 189 -5.44 47.30 -0.96
CA ILE A 189 -5.49 48.76 -1.12
C ILE A 189 -4.06 49.27 -1.36
N GLY A 190 -3.82 49.81 -2.55
CA GLY A 190 -2.56 50.46 -2.92
C GLY A 190 -2.44 51.86 -2.33
N VAL A 191 -1.23 52.22 -1.90
CA VAL A 191 -0.86 53.57 -1.43
C VAL A 191 -0.20 54.32 -2.59
N GLY A 192 -0.84 55.40 -3.06
CA GLY A 192 -0.29 56.34 -4.04
C GLY A 192 0.21 57.63 -3.36
N ILE A 193 1.32 58.16 -3.86
CA ILE A 193 1.99 59.39 -3.38
C ILE A 193 1.41 60.64 -4.08
N ALA A 194 1.27 61.67 -3.25
CA ALA A 194 0.81 63.06 -3.38
C ALA A 194 0.84 63.84 -4.72
N ASP A 195 -0.13 64.77 -4.78
CA ASP A 195 -0.05 66.11 -5.35
C ASP A 195 -1.11 67.02 -4.67
N GLY A 196 -0.70 68.24 -4.30
CA GLY A 196 -1.42 69.11 -3.36
C GLY A 196 -2.31 70.20 -3.99
N SER A 197 -3.28 70.68 -3.21
CA SER A 197 -3.71 72.09 -3.05
C SER A 197 -5.13 72.19 -2.44
N GLY A 198 -5.36 73.15 -1.53
CA GLY A 198 -6.69 73.72 -1.27
C GLY A 198 -7.29 73.64 0.15
N ASP A 199 -7.01 74.68 0.95
CA ASP A 199 -7.80 75.39 1.98
C ASP A 199 -8.76 74.72 3.01
N ALA A 200 -8.32 74.85 4.28
CA ALA A 200 -8.97 75.35 5.51
C ALA A 200 -10.27 74.72 6.10
N VAL A 201 -10.09 74.02 7.24
CA VAL A 201 -10.91 74.16 8.48
C VAL A 201 -10.01 73.94 9.71
N GLU A 202 -10.09 74.85 10.69
CA GLU A 202 -9.29 74.85 11.92
C GLU A 202 -9.83 73.83 12.95
N ARG A 203 -9.26 72.61 12.94
CA ARG A 203 -9.01 71.73 14.10
C ARG A 203 -8.37 70.45 13.58
N ASP A 204 -7.27 70.04 14.20
CA ASP A 204 -6.46 68.86 13.92
C ASP A 204 -5.44 69.00 12.75
N ARG A 205 -4.19 69.29 13.10
CA ARG A 205 -3.03 69.43 12.17
C ARG A 205 -2.49 68.08 11.65
N ARG A 206 -3.32 67.04 11.56
CA ARG A 206 -2.92 65.71 11.06
C ARG A 206 -3.24 65.57 9.57
N SER A 207 -2.28 65.11 8.78
CA SER A 207 -2.49 64.79 7.37
C SER A 207 -3.54 63.67 7.22
N GLY A 208 -4.28 63.66 6.10
CA GLY A 208 -5.26 62.59 5.82
C GLY A 208 -4.63 61.19 5.72
N VAL A 209 -3.29 61.11 5.62
CA VAL A 209 -2.50 59.86 5.60
C VAL A 209 -2.25 59.35 7.02
N GLU A 210 -1.84 60.21 7.95
CA GLU A 210 -1.61 59.84 9.36
C GLU A 210 -2.89 59.37 10.05
N ARG A 211 -4.04 60.02 9.79
CA ARG A 211 -5.35 59.59 10.32
C ARG A 211 -5.74 58.18 9.85
N ARG A 212 -5.42 57.83 8.60
CA ARG A 212 -5.69 56.49 8.04
C ARG A 212 -4.75 55.44 8.63
N ALA A 213 -3.46 55.76 8.79
CA ALA A 213 -2.48 54.88 9.42
C ALA A 213 -2.81 54.59 10.90
N LEU A 214 -3.19 55.62 11.67
CA LEU A 214 -3.65 55.50 13.06
C LEU A 214 -4.91 54.65 13.19
N GLY A 215 -5.89 54.86 12.31
CA GLY A 215 -7.11 54.06 12.26
C GLY A 215 -6.81 52.58 11.96
N PHE A 216 -5.91 52.30 11.02
CA PHE A 216 -5.50 50.92 10.70
C PHE A 216 -4.75 50.24 11.86
N ILE A 217 -3.75 50.91 12.45
CA ILE A 217 -2.92 50.34 13.53
C ILE A 217 -3.75 50.10 14.80
N SER A 218 -4.70 50.99 15.11
CA SER A 218 -5.64 50.81 16.24
C SER A 218 -6.54 49.58 16.12
N GLN A 219 -6.74 49.05 14.91
CA GLN A 219 -7.56 47.86 14.64
C GLN A 219 -6.76 46.54 14.74
N LEU A 220 -5.42 46.62 14.76
CA LEU A 220 -4.57 45.45 14.91
C LEU A 220 -4.81 44.80 16.28
N ARG A 221 -5.00 43.49 16.29
CA ARG A 221 -5.47 42.73 17.45
C ARG A 221 -4.66 42.98 18.72
N ILE A 222 -3.33 43.10 18.63
CA ILE A 222 -2.48 43.42 19.78
C ILE A 222 -2.65 44.86 20.30
N LEU A 223 -2.91 45.84 19.42
CA LEU A 223 -2.97 47.28 19.74
C LEU A 223 -4.40 47.81 19.96
N GLN A 224 -5.43 46.96 19.85
CA GLN A 224 -6.81 47.34 20.09
C GLN A 224 -7.00 47.94 21.49
N GLY A 225 -7.63 49.13 21.54
CA GLY A 225 -7.89 49.85 22.78
C GLY A 225 -6.71 50.66 23.32
N ALA A 226 -5.58 50.73 22.61
CA ALA A 226 -4.50 51.66 22.93
C ALA A 226 -4.95 53.11 22.66
N PRO A 227 -4.63 54.08 23.54
CA PRO A 227 -4.92 55.48 23.30
C PRO A 227 -4.14 55.98 22.08
N TYR A 228 -4.77 56.84 21.27
CA TYR A 228 -4.17 57.36 20.04
C TYR A 228 -2.80 58.02 20.27
N SER A 229 -2.56 58.66 21.41
CA SER A 229 -1.26 59.24 21.76
C SER A 229 -0.13 58.22 21.86
N ALA A 230 -0.42 57.00 22.33
CA ALA A 230 0.55 55.90 22.36
C ALA A 230 0.79 55.31 20.96
N LEU A 231 -0.26 55.26 20.12
CA LEU A 231 -0.16 54.81 18.73
C LEU A 231 0.61 55.81 17.84
N GLU A 232 0.46 57.11 18.08
CA GLU A 232 1.21 58.17 17.39
C GLU A 232 2.71 58.04 17.66
N THR A 233 3.09 57.75 18.90
CA THR A 233 4.48 57.47 19.27
C THR A 233 5.01 56.21 18.59
N LEU A 234 4.20 55.15 18.50
CA LEU A 234 4.58 53.92 17.78
C LEU A 234 4.85 54.18 16.30
N ILE A 235 4.00 54.95 15.62
CA ILE A 235 4.15 55.24 14.19
C ILE A 235 5.40 56.10 13.92
N ALA A 236 5.73 57.01 14.84
CA ALA A 236 6.90 57.87 14.72
C ALA A 236 8.23 57.14 15.00
N ASP A 237 8.23 56.23 15.99
CA ASP A 237 9.46 55.68 16.57
C ASP A 237 9.76 54.22 16.18
N CYS A 238 8.80 53.49 15.58
CA CYS A 238 8.98 52.08 15.21
C CYS A 238 9.17 51.92 13.69
N PRO A 239 10.30 51.33 13.25
CA PRO A 239 10.53 51.11 11.83
C PRO A 239 9.62 50.02 11.28
N GLN A 240 9.16 50.21 10.04
CA GLN A 240 8.52 49.17 9.24
C GLN A 240 9.57 48.45 8.41
N ARG A 241 9.45 47.13 8.31
CA ARG A 241 10.33 46.28 7.50
C ARG A 241 9.51 45.42 6.56
N THR A 242 9.87 45.43 5.28
CA THR A 242 9.33 44.49 4.29
C THR A 242 10.21 43.26 4.25
N LEU A 243 9.59 42.10 4.34
CA LEU A 243 10.19 40.78 4.21
C LEU A 243 9.67 40.16 2.92
N ALA A 244 10.57 39.75 2.04
CA ALA A 244 10.20 38.97 0.86
C ALA A 244 9.74 37.57 1.29
N ALA A 245 8.90 36.92 0.50
CA ALA A 245 8.55 35.51 0.73
C ALA A 245 9.82 34.65 0.94
N GLU A 246 9.75 33.70 1.87
CA GLU A 246 10.85 32.83 2.31
C GLU A 246 12.00 33.52 3.07
N GLN A 247 11.91 34.84 3.28
CA GLN A 247 12.91 35.55 4.06
C GLN A 247 12.79 35.22 5.57
N VAL A 248 13.88 34.73 6.16
CA VAL A 248 14.00 34.53 7.60
C VAL A 248 14.13 35.89 8.29
N TRP A 249 13.21 36.20 9.21
CA TRP A 249 13.31 37.38 10.07
C TRP A 249 14.12 37.10 11.33
N LEU A 250 13.96 35.89 11.89
CA LEU A 250 14.56 35.47 13.14
C LEU A 250 14.87 33.97 13.06
N ALA A 251 16.07 33.56 13.45
CA ALA A 251 16.48 32.15 13.52
C ALA A 251 16.69 31.68 14.97
N PRO A 252 16.59 30.36 15.24
CA PRO A 252 16.89 29.80 16.56
C PRO A 252 18.28 30.19 17.06
N GLY A 253 18.41 30.49 18.35
CA GLY A 253 19.66 30.94 18.99
C GLY A 253 19.98 32.43 18.78
N GLU A 254 19.31 33.11 17.84
CA GLU A 254 19.43 34.56 17.69
C GLU A 254 18.70 35.28 18.82
N ARG A 255 19.17 36.49 19.14
CA ARG A 255 18.50 37.40 20.07
C ARG A 255 18.02 38.61 19.30
N SER A 256 16.70 38.81 19.27
CA SER A 256 16.11 40.07 18.82
C SER A 256 15.67 40.91 20.01
N THR A 257 15.92 42.21 19.96
CA THR A 257 15.38 43.17 20.93
C THR A 257 14.01 43.68 20.55
N ASP A 258 13.49 43.29 19.39
CA ASP A 258 12.27 43.82 18.80
C ASP A 258 11.19 42.74 18.64
N VAL A 259 9.94 43.14 18.79
CA VAL A 259 8.75 42.34 18.43
C VAL A 259 8.25 42.77 17.07
N ALA A 260 8.11 41.82 16.15
CA ALA A 260 7.50 42.08 14.84
C ALA A 260 5.98 41.94 14.95
N VAL A 261 5.23 43.03 14.68
CA VAL A 261 3.77 42.99 14.49
C VAL A 261 3.48 42.97 12.99
N VAL A 262 2.71 41.99 12.53
CA VAL A 262 2.40 41.86 11.09
C VAL A 262 1.37 42.91 10.69
N LEU A 263 1.75 43.79 9.76
CA LEU A 263 0.87 44.81 9.18
C LEU A 263 0.17 44.29 7.92
N THR A 264 0.90 43.60 7.05
CA THR A 264 0.40 42.96 5.82
C THR A 264 1.14 41.64 5.60
N GLY A 265 0.52 40.73 4.85
CA GLY A 265 1.08 39.38 4.62
C GLY A 265 0.91 38.47 5.84
N ARG A 266 1.90 37.60 6.06
CA ARG A 266 1.86 36.52 7.05
C ARG A 266 3.24 35.94 7.30
N LEU A 267 3.52 35.55 8.54
CA LEU A 267 4.74 34.81 8.92
C LEU A 267 4.41 33.37 9.31
N ARG A 268 5.38 32.46 9.15
CA ARG A 268 5.33 31.06 9.56
C ARG A 268 6.45 30.76 10.57
N VAL A 269 6.15 29.93 11.57
CA VAL A 269 7.07 29.61 12.69
C VAL A 269 7.45 28.13 12.68
N HIS A 270 8.75 27.83 12.71
CA HIS A 270 9.29 26.47 12.62
C HIS A 270 10.33 26.23 13.73
N VAL A 271 10.24 25.13 14.46
CA VAL A 271 11.19 24.84 15.57
C VAL A 271 12.45 24.12 15.09
N GLU A 272 12.32 23.16 14.17
CA GLU A 272 13.46 22.31 13.75
C GLU A 272 14.18 22.83 12.51
N SER A 273 13.45 23.17 11.45
CA SER A 273 14.01 23.62 10.18
C SER A 273 13.01 24.48 9.41
N ALA A 274 13.52 25.39 8.56
CA ALA A 274 12.71 26.17 7.63
C ALA A 274 11.89 25.32 6.64
N GLU A 275 12.24 24.04 6.49
CA GLU A 275 11.62 23.09 5.55
C GLU A 275 10.54 22.20 6.19
N THR A 276 10.43 22.17 7.54
CA THR A 276 9.40 21.37 8.21
C THR A 276 8.04 22.07 8.19
N ALA A 277 6.95 21.38 8.52
CA ALA A 277 5.64 22.03 8.61
C ALA A 277 5.63 23.12 9.71
N PRO A 278 5.02 24.30 9.46
CA PRO A 278 4.97 25.36 10.46
C PRO A 278 4.13 24.93 11.65
N ILE A 279 4.67 25.10 12.85
CA ILE A 279 3.95 24.85 14.11
C ILE A 279 2.86 25.90 14.30
N TYR A 280 3.10 27.13 13.80
CA TYR A 280 2.13 28.20 13.87
C TYR A 280 2.32 29.25 12.76
N VAL A 281 1.25 29.97 12.45
CA VAL A 281 1.20 31.04 11.44
C VAL A 281 0.80 32.37 12.10
N VAL A 282 1.62 33.40 11.94
CA VAL A 282 1.39 34.74 12.49
C VAL A 282 0.69 35.60 11.42
N ASP A 283 -0.62 35.81 11.62
CA ASP A 283 -1.45 36.63 10.73
C ASP A 283 -1.32 38.13 11.05
N VAL A 284 -1.87 38.96 10.15
CA VAL A 284 -2.01 40.41 10.33
C VAL A 284 -2.61 40.74 11.70
N GLY A 285 -1.96 41.64 12.43
CA GLY A 285 -2.35 42.08 13.77
C GLY A 285 -1.89 41.18 14.92
N HIS A 286 -1.23 40.06 14.63
CA HIS A 286 -0.47 39.28 15.61
C HIS A 286 1.01 39.67 15.61
N CYS A 287 1.74 39.19 16.62
CA CYS A 287 3.15 39.49 16.81
C CYS A 287 4.04 38.24 16.86
N ALA A 288 5.31 38.36 16.53
CA ALA A 288 6.33 37.33 16.67
C ALA A 288 7.56 37.89 17.42
N GLY A 289 8.30 37.01 18.10
CA GLY A 289 9.49 37.37 18.89
C GLY A 289 9.16 37.90 20.29
N GLU A 290 7.90 37.91 20.69
CA GLU A 290 7.50 38.38 22.03
C GLU A 290 8.00 37.46 23.15
N MET A 291 8.14 36.15 22.90
CA MET A 291 8.56 35.18 23.92
C MET A 291 9.96 35.48 24.47
N GLN A 292 10.93 35.74 23.59
CA GLN A 292 12.31 36.09 23.98
C GLN A 292 12.39 37.29 24.93
N LEU A 293 11.43 38.22 24.82
CA LEU A 293 11.38 39.40 25.68
C LEU A 293 10.68 39.14 27.01
N LEU A 294 9.89 38.08 27.09
CA LEU A 294 9.14 37.67 28.28
C LEU A 294 9.94 36.70 29.16
N ASP A 295 10.59 35.70 28.59
CA ASP A 295 11.39 34.69 29.31
C ASP A 295 12.89 35.01 29.37
N GLY A 296 13.41 35.81 28.44
CA GLY A 296 14.82 36.19 28.36
C GLY A 296 15.70 35.19 27.59
N ASP A 297 15.11 34.11 27.07
CA ASP A 297 15.81 33.11 26.29
C ASP A 297 16.01 33.57 24.83
N PRO A 298 17.03 33.06 24.12
CA PRO A 298 17.16 33.27 22.69
C PRO A 298 15.95 32.70 21.93
N ALA A 299 15.79 33.11 20.67
CA ALA A 299 14.76 32.55 19.80
C ALA A 299 14.82 31.02 19.78
N SER A 300 13.68 30.37 19.97
CA SER A 300 13.55 28.90 19.96
C SER A 300 13.07 28.36 18.61
N ALA A 301 12.74 29.24 17.66
CA ALA A 301 12.14 28.89 16.39
C ALA A 301 12.52 29.88 15.30
N PHE A 302 12.56 29.41 14.06
CA PHE A 302 12.58 30.24 12.87
C PHE A 302 11.26 30.99 12.73
N VAL A 303 11.34 32.26 12.35
CA VAL A 303 10.19 33.05 11.90
C VAL A 303 10.48 33.54 10.49
N ILE A 304 9.67 33.07 9.55
CA ILE A 304 9.91 33.23 8.11
C ILE A 304 8.68 33.90 7.50
N ALA A 305 8.88 34.78 6.52
CA ALA A 305 7.77 35.32 5.76
C ALA A 305 7.19 34.24 4.84
N ASP A 306 5.91 33.92 5.02
CA ASP A 306 5.16 32.94 4.19
C ASP A 306 4.86 33.52 2.80
N VAL A 307 4.59 34.81 2.77
CA VAL A 307 4.41 35.65 1.57
C VAL A 307 5.11 36.98 1.80
N ASP A 308 5.22 37.81 0.77
CA ASP A 308 5.69 39.20 0.93
C ASP A 308 4.89 39.90 2.04
N SER A 309 5.60 40.29 3.10
CA SER A 309 5.01 40.72 4.37
C SER A 309 5.64 42.01 4.86
N THR A 310 4.84 42.91 5.40
CA THR A 310 5.33 44.10 6.09
C THR A 310 5.09 43.96 7.58
N VAL A 311 6.15 44.13 8.37
CA VAL A 311 6.11 44.06 9.84
C VAL A 311 6.50 45.40 10.46
N LEU A 312 5.85 45.76 11.57
CA LEU A 312 6.24 46.86 12.44
C LEU A 312 7.15 46.30 13.53
N LEU A 313 8.38 46.80 13.64
CA LEU A 313 9.33 46.37 14.67
C LEU A 313 9.17 47.26 15.90
N ILE A 314 8.61 46.70 16.97
CA ILE A 314 8.40 47.39 18.23
C ILE A 314 9.57 47.06 19.17
N PRO A 315 10.38 48.04 19.58
CA PRO A 315 11.47 47.80 20.53
C PRO A 315 10.95 47.24 21.85
N GLY A 316 11.59 46.20 22.38
CA GLY A 316 11.14 45.49 23.58
C GLY A 316 11.07 46.38 24.83
N ARG A 317 11.88 47.44 24.91
CA ARG A 317 11.75 48.48 25.96
C ARG A 317 10.44 49.24 25.84
N MET A 318 10.04 49.62 24.62
CA MET A 318 8.81 50.36 24.34
C MET A 318 7.59 49.47 24.60
N LEU A 319 7.66 48.20 24.19
CA LEU A 319 6.64 47.22 24.51
C LEU A 319 6.42 47.12 26.03
N ARG A 320 7.49 46.90 26.81
CA ARG A 320 7.40 46.72 28.28
C ARG A 320 6.97 47.96 29.04
N GLU A 321 7.57 49.11 28.73
CA GLU A 321 7.39 50.33 29.54
C GLU A 321 6.11 51.10 29.14
N ARG A 322 5.73 51.06 27.86
CA ARG A 322 4.66 51.93 27.32
C ARG A 322 3.42 51.19 26.84
N LEU A 323 3.57 50.02 26.22
CA LEU A 323 2.42 49.28 25.70
C LEU A 323 1.82 48.33 26.73
N LEU A 324 2.64 47.57 27.45
CA LEU A 324 2.17 46.65 28.49
C LEU A 324 1.66 47.37 29.75
N SER A 325 1.97 48.66 29.92
CA SER A 325 1.33 49.51 30.95
C SER A 325 -0.12 49.87 30.61
N ILE A 326 -0.57 49.65 29.36
CA ILE A 326 -1.97 49.76 28.96
C ILE A 326 -2.67 48.41 29.21
N PRO A 327 -3.62 48.32 30.16
CA PRO A 327 -4.22 47.04 30.55
C PRO A 327 -4.85 46.24 29.40
N GLN A 328 -5.49 46.94 28.45
CA GLN A 328 -6.12 46.29 27.29
C GLN A 328 -5.08 45.65 26.34
N VAL A 329 -3.96 46.32 26.10
CA VAL A 329 -2.88 45.81 25.23
C VAL A 329 -2.23 44.58 25.86
N ALA A 330 -1.98 44.62 27.18
CA ALA A 330 -1.50 43.45 27.92
C ALA A 330 -2.49 42.28 27.86
N ALA A 331 -3.80 42.53 28.02
CA ALA A 331 -4.84 41.51 27.89
C ALA A 331 -4.92 40.92 26.47
N ASN A 332 -4.75 41.74 25.43
CA ASN A 332 -4.71 41.29 24.03
C ASN A 332 -3.53 40.35 23.79
N LEU A 333 -2.33 40.71 24.26
CA LEU A 333 -1.14 39.88 24.15
C LEU A 333 -1.31 38.53 24.86
N LEU A 334 -1.81 38.54 26.11
CA LEU A 334 -2.11 37.32 26.85
C LEU A 334 -3.15 36.43 26.13
N SER A 335 -4.16 37.03 25.50
CA SER A 335 -5.15 36.28 24.71
C SER A 335 -4.53 35.60 23.48
N ILE A 336 -3.60 36.26 22.80
CA ILE A 336 -2.85 35.72 21.66
C ILE A 336 -1.97 34.56 22.11
N LEU A 337 -1.20 34.74 23.19
CA LEU A 337 -0.33 33.70 23.75
C LEU A 337 -1.13 32.49 24.26
N ALA A 338 -2.21 32.72 25.02
CA ALA A 338 -3.08 31.65 25.49
C ALA A 338 -3.76 30.91 24.32
N GLY A 339 -4.06 31.60 23.23
CA GLY A 339 -4.55 30.98 22.00
C GLY A 339 -3.49 30.16 21.24
N ARG A 340 -2.21 30.53 21.33
CA ARG A 340 -1.09 29.72 20.82
C ARG A 340 -0.90 28.45 21.66
N ILE A 341 -0.80 28.60 22.97
CA ILE A 341 -0.62 27.48 23.92
C ILE A 341 -1.75 26.45 23.75
N ARG A 342 -3.03 26.88 23.80
CA ARG A 342 -4.17 25.96 23.62
C ARG A 342 -4.16 25.20 22.28
N ARG A 343 -3.65 25.81 21.20
CA ARG A 343 -3.53 25.13 19.90
C ARG A 343 -2.39 24.13 19.91
N SER A 344 -1.24 24.51 20.46
CA SER A 344 -0.10 23.62 20.67
C SER A 344 -0.50 22.40 21.51
N ASP A 345 -1.14 22.62 22.66
CA ASP A 345 -1.60 21.54 23.55
C ASP A 345 -2.55 20.58 22.84
N ARG A 346 -3.46 21.12 22.01
CA ARG A 346 -4.39 20.30 21.22
C ARG A 346 -3.67 19.45 20.18
N LEU A 347 -2.72 20.02 19.44
CA LEU A 347 -1.93 19.28 18.45
C LEU A 347 -1.10 18.19 19.11
N ILE A 348 -0.44 18.48 20.23
CA ILE A 348 0.31 17.50 21.01
C ILE A 348 -0.63 16.38 21.50
N ALA A 349 -1.80 16.72 22.04
CA ALA A 349 -2.77 15.74 22.49
C ALA A 349 -3.28 14.84 21.35
N GLU A 350 -3.51 15.40 20.16
CA GLU A 350 -3.90 14.65 18.96
C GLU A 350 -2.76 13.71 18.49
N GLN A 351 -1.51 14.18 18.45
CA GLN A 351 -0.34 13.37 18.11
C GLN A 351 -0.09 12.24 19.11
N VAL A 352 -0.17 12.52 20.42
CA VAL A 352 -0.01 11.50 21.47
C VAL A 352 -1.11 10.44 21.35
N ARG A 353 -2.36 10.82 21.09
CA ARG A 353 -3.45 9.86 20.87
C ARG A 353 -3.20 8.98 19.65
N ALA A 354 -2.78 9.59 18.53
CA ALA A 354 -2.46 8.84 17.31
C ALA A 354 -1.30 7.85 17.54
N ALA A 355 -0.26 8.27 18.25
CA ALA A 355 0.87 7.41 18.61
C ALA A 355 0.44 6.25 19.51
N MET A 356 -0.38 6.50 20.54
CA MET A 356 -0.93 5.45 21.41
C MET A 356 -1.81 4.45 20.66
N GLU A 357 -2.60 4.92 19.69
CA GLU A 357 -3.44 4.04 18.86
C GLU A 357 -2.59 3.17 17.93
N LEU A 358 -1.56 3.74 17.30
CA LEU A 358 -0.61 2.99 16.48
C LEU A 358 0.16 1.94 17.31
N GLU A 359 0.60 2.30 18.51
CA GLU A 359 1.26 1.36 19.43
C GLU A 359 0.32 0.23 19.89
N ARG A 360 -0.98 0.52 20.08
CA ARG A 360 -1.97 -0.52 20.37
C ARG A 360 -2.12 -1.49 19.19
N LEU A 361 -2.23 -0.97 17.96
CA LEU A 361 -2.36 -1.80 16.76
C LEU A 361 -1.13 -2.68 16.53
N HIS A 362 0.09 -2.14 16.69
CA HIS A 362 1.32 -2.93 16.60
C HIS A 362 1.37 -4.06 17.63
N ARG A 363 0.91 -3.81 18.87
CA ARG A 363 0.81 -4.86 19.90
C ARG A 363 -0.18 -5.96 19.52
N GLU A 364 -1.32 -5.59 18.94
CA GLU A 364 -2.33 -6.56 18.47
C GLU A 364 -1.79 -7.41 17.30
N LEU A 365 -1.07 -6.80 16.35
CA LEU A 365 -0.42 -7.52 15.26
C LEU A 365 0.69 -8.46 15.74
N LYS A 366 1.52 -8.01 16.69
CA LYS A 366 2.55 -8.85 17.30
C LYS A 366 1.96 -10.06 18.01
N LEU A 367 0.84 -9.88 18.74
CA LEU A 367 0.14 -11.01 19.34
C LEU A 367 -0.40 -11.99 18.28
N ALA A 368 -0.93 -11.46 17.16
CA ALA A 368 -1.37 -12.29 16.05
C ALA A 368 -0.21 -13.09 15.43
N GLN A 369 0.97 -12.48 15.30
CA GLN A 369 2.20 -13.15 14.87
C GLN A 369 2.60 -14.28 15.81
N GLU A 370 2.60 -14.03 17.12
CA GLU A 370 2.93 -15.05 18.13
C GLU A 370 1.97 -16.24 18.05
N ILE A 371 0.67 -15.99 17.87
CA ILE A 371 -0.34 -17.04 17.65
C ILE A 371 -0.05 -17.81 16.36
N GLN A 372 0.23 -17.11 15.27
CA GLN A 372 0.52 -17.73 13.96
C GLN A 372 1.73 -18.67 14.04
N VAL A 373 2.84 -18.18 14.60
CA VAL A 373 4.07 -18.96 14.78
C VAL A 373 3.82 -20.17 15.69
N SER A 374 2.98 -20.05 16.71
CA SER A 374 2.64 -21.18 17.60
C SER A 374 1.83 -22.30 16.93
N MET A 375 1.24 -22.04 15.75
CA MET A 375 0.53 -23.06 14.97
C MET A 375 1.46 -23.87 14.07
N LEU A 376 2.67 -23.39 13.81
CA LEU A 376 3.67 -24.09 13.00
C LEU A 376 4.39 -25.13 13.87
N PRO A 377 4.84 -26.24 13.27
CA PRO A 377 5.44 -27.30 14.06
C PRO A 377 6.84 -26.90 14.55
N VAL A 378 7.13 -27.26 15.80
CA VAL A 378 8.40 -26.94 16.47
C VAL A 378 9.43 -28.03 16.15
N PRO A 379 10.59 -27.71 15.54
CA PRO A 379 11.66 -28.68 15.32
C PRO A 379 12.23 -29.26 16.63
N PRO A 380 12.75 -30.49 16.62
CA PRO A 380 12.91 -31.38 15.48
C PRO A 380 11.62 -32.11 15.10
N LEU A 381 11.28 -32.07 13.81
CA LEU A 381 10.15 -32.78 13.24
C LEU A 381 10.47 -34.28 13.20
N PHE A 382 9.48 -35.13 13.44
CA PHE A 382 9.64 -36.60 13.46
C PHE A 382 10.70 -37.14 14.41
N SER A 383 10.89 -36.51 15.58
CA SER A 383 11.87 -36.95 16.60
C SER A 383 11.79 -38.43 16.99
N GLU A 384 10.64 -39.09 16.79
CA GLU A 384 10.42 -40.52 17.09
C GLU A 384 10.69 -41.46 15.91
N LEU A 385 10.93 -40.92 14.69
CA LEU A 385 11.13 -41.69 13.46
C LEU A 385 12.57 -41.51 12.95
N PRO A 386 13.54 -42.33 13.36
CA PRO A 386 14.95 -42.18 12.97
C PRO A 386 15.19 -42.34 11.46
N GLN A 387 14.23 -42.90 10.73
CA GLN A 387 14.31 -43.07 9.27
C GLN A 387 14.11 -41.76 8.50
N ILE A 388 13.72 -40.65 9.15
CA ILE A 388 13.43 -39.38 8.49
C ILE A 388 14.04 -38.24 9.28
N ASP A 389 14.88 -37.43 8.63
CA ASP A 389 15.22 -36.10 9.12
C ASP A 389 14.31 -35.09 8.43
N CYS A 390 13.76 -34.12 9.18
CA CYS A 390 12.96 -33.05 8.60
C CYS A 390 13.16 -31.74 9.35
N VAL A 391 13.34 -30.67 8.59
CA VAL A 391 13.57 -29.31 9.09
C VAL A 391 12.71 -28.35 8.29
N GLY A 392 11.95 -27.53 8.99
CA GLY A 392 11.22 -26.42 8.41
C GLY A 392 11.81 -25.08 8.85
N PHE A 393 11.69 -24.09 7.99
CA PHE A 393 12.05 -22.70 8.24
C PHE A 393 10.97 -21.80 7.64
N MET A 394 10.58 -20.77 8.38
CA MET A 394 9.69 -19.72 7.89
C MET A 394 10.14 -18.37 8.43
N ARG A 395 10.25 -17.36 7.56
CA ARG A 395 10.48 -15.97 7.93
C ARG A 395 9.46 -15.07 7.22
N PRO A 396 8.46 -14.52 7.92
CA PRO A 396 7.44 -13.69 7.31
C PRO A 396 8.01 -12.33 6.88
N ALA A 397 7.49 -11.75 5.80
CA ALA A 397 7.87 -10.42 5.30
C ALA A 397 7.22 -9.27 6.08
N LYS A 398 6.05 -9.53 6.66
CA LYS A 398 5.31 -8.60 7.53
C LYS A 398 5.11 -9.20 8.92
N GLU A 399 4.37 -8.53 9.80
CA GLU A 399 4.05 -9.05 11.12
C GLU A 399 3.32 -10.40 11.03
N VAL A 400 2.44 -10.58 10.05
CA VAL A 400 1.75 -11.87 9.80
C VAL A 400 1.82 -12.23 8.32
N GLY A 401 2.09 -13.52 8.06
CA GLY A 401 2.31 -14.07 6.71
C GLY A 401 1.14 -14.85 6.14
N GLY A 402 1.17 -15.12 4.84
CA GLY A 402 0.29 -16.09 4.17
C GLY A 402 0.87 -17.51 4.20
N ASP A 403 2.20 -17.62 4.25
CA ASP A 403 2.90 -18.89 4.18
C ASP A 403 2.69 -19.79 5.40
N PHE A 404 2.80 -21.10 5.17
CA PHE A 404 2.86 -22.11 6.21
C PHE A 404 3.52 -23.39 5.73
N TYR A 405 3.99 -24.18 6.69
CA TYR A 405 4.36 -25.57 6.49
C TYR A 405 3.90 -26.41 7.68
N ASP A 406 3.71 -27.71 7.46
CA ASP A 406 3.48 -28.66 8.53
C ASP A 406 3.99 -30.06 8.18
N ALA A 407 4.38 -30.82 9.21
CA ALA A 407 4.92 -32.16 9.06
C ALA A 407 4.70 -32.97 10.34
N PHE A 408 3.95 -34.08 10.26
CA PHE A 408 3.65 -34.93 11.42
C PHE A 408 3.36 -36.38 11.03
N ALA A 409 3.57 -37.30 11.97
CA ALA A 409 3.28 -38.71 11.76
C ALA A 409 1.76 -38.94 11.80
N LEU A 410 1.21 -39.59 10.77
CA LEU A 410 -0.19 -40.02 10.75
C LEU A 410 -0.39 -41.31 11.56
N ASP A 411 0.62 -42.18 11.52
CA ASP A 411 0.77 -43.38 12.34
C ASP A 411 2.25 -43.83 12.33
N ALA A 412 2.53 -45.04 12.83
CA ALA A 412 3.89 -45.58 12.91
C ALA A 412 4.60 -45.80 11.55
N ASN A 413 3.88 -45.76 10.43
CA ASN A 413 4.40 -46.07 9.10
C ASN A 413 4.12 -44.97 8.06
N HIS A 414 3.34 -43.94 8.40
CA HIS A 414 2.95 -42.89 7.47
C HIS A 414 3.28 -41.51 8.02
N VAL A 415 3.93 -40.70 7.19
CA VAL A 415 4.30 -39.33 7.48
C VAL A 415 3.58 -38.39 6.55
N PHE A 416 2.97 -37.34 7.10
CA PHE A 416 2.35 -36.26 6.35
C PHE A 416 3.30 -35.06 6.27
N VAL A 417 3.38 -34.44 5.10
CA VAL A 417 4.13 -33.21 4.85
C VAL A 417 3.31 -32.25 4.01
N THR A 418 3.35 -30.97 4.31
CA THR A 418 2.67 -29.94 3.54
C THR A 418 3.39 -28.60 3.62
N ILE A 419 3.29 -27.82 2.55
CA ILE A 419 3.69 -26.42 2.49
C ILE A 419 2.66 -25.69 1.64
N GLY A 420 2.40 -24.42 1.93
CA GLY A 420 1.54 -23.61 1.09
C GLY A 420 1.72 -22.13 1.32
N ASP A 421 1.25 -21.37 0.33
CA ASP A 421 1.25 -19.92 0.28
C ASP A 421 -0.17 -19.43 -0.07
N ILE A 422 -0.67 -18.48 0.72
CA ILE A 422 -1.97 -17.86 0.52
C ILE A 422 -1.80 -16.57 -0.27
N CYS A 423 -2.58 -16.41 -1.35
CA CYS A 423 -2.55 -15.16 -2.11
C CYS A 423 -2.89 -13.93 -1.24
N GLY A 424 -2.11 -12.85 -1.38
CA GLY A 424 -2.26 -11.61 -0.61
C GLY A 424 -1.48 -11.64 0.71
N LYS A 425 -1.47 -10.54 1.47
CA LYS A 425 -0.62 -10.40 2.67
C LYS A 425 -1.40 -9.90 3.88
N GLY A 426 -0.76 -9.97 5.04
CA GLY A 426 -1.30 -9.45 6.28
C GLY A 426 -2.40 -10.33 6.88
N LEU A 427 -3.30 -9.71 7.63
CA LEU A 427 -4.27 -10.43 8.46
C LEU A 427 -5.27 -11.33 7.67
N PRO A 428 -5.79 -10.92 6.50
CA PRO A 428 -6.70 -11.77 5.73
C PRO A 428 -6.06 -13.09 5.27
N SER A 429 -4.82 -13.04 4.75
CA SER A 429 -4.10 -14.24 4.32
C SER A 429 -3.73 -15.12 5.51
N ALA A 430 -3.28 -14.53 6.63
CA ALA A 430 -3.00 -15.26 7.87
C ALA A 430 -4.23 -16.02 8.41
N LEU A 431 -5.42 -15.40 8.42
CA LEU A 431 -6.65 -16.10 8.85
C LEU A 431 -7.06 -17.22 7.90
N PHE A 432 -6.86 -17.04 6.60
CA PHE A 432 -7.13 -18.06 5.60
C PHE A 432 -6.10 -19.21 5.67
N MET A 433 -4.85 -18.91 6.03
CA MET A 433 -3.83 -19.90 6.37
C MET A 433 -4.29 -20.76 7.56
N VAL A 434 -4.74 -20.16 8.67
CA VAL A 434 -5.25 -20.92 9.84
C VAL A 434 -6.41 -21.82 9.44
N ARG A 435 -7.33 -21.32 8.62
CA ARG A 435 -8.44 -22.13 8.08
C ARG A 435 -7.93 -23.30 7.25
N THR A 436 -6.89 -23.09 6.45
CA THR A 436 -6.28 -24.13 5.61
C THR A 436 -5.63 -25.22 6.47
N LEU A 437 -4.75 -24.86 7.41
CA LEU A 437 -4.09 -25.79 8.33
C LEU A 437 -5.10 -26.60 9.16
N THR A 438 -6.07 -25.94 9.78
CA THR A 438 -7.09 -26.63 10.58
C THR A 438 -7.95 -27.58 9.74
N THR A 439 -8.21 -27.24 8.48
CA THR A 439 -8.92 -28.14 7.56
C THR A 439 -8.04 -29.32 7.15
N LEU A 440 -6.75 -29.10 6.89
CA LEU A 440 -5.78 -30.17 6.61
C LEU A 440 -5.70 -31.16 7.77
N TRP A 441 -5.52 -30.70 9.01
CA TRP A 441 -5.52 -31.55 10.21
C TRP A 441 -6.80 -32.39 10.33
N ASN A 442 -7.96 -31.77 10.12
CA ASN A 442 -9.23 -32.50 10.20
C ASN A 442 -9.34 -33.58 9.12
N GLU A 443 -8.83 -33.33 7.92
CA GLU A 443 -8.93 -34.28 6.82
C GLU A 443 -7.89 -35.41 6.91
N THR A 444 -6.69 -35.15 7.45
CA THR A 444 -5.65 -36.18 7.66
C THR A 444 -6.01 -37.18 8.74
N THR A 445 -6.82 -36.80 9.75
CA THR A 445 -7.34 -37.78 10.74
C THR A 445 -8.28 -38.82 10.13
N ARG A 446 -8.85 -38.53 8.95
CA ARG A 446 -9.86 -39.36 8.28
C ARG A 446 -9.34 -40.07 7.04
N ARG A 447 -8.28 -39.54 6.42
CA ARG A 447 -7.83 -39.92 5.08
C ARG A 447 -6.31 -39.91 5.01
N ARG A 448 -5.78 -40.83 4.20
CA ARG A 448 -4.34 -40.93 3.90
C ARG A 448 -4.00 -40.65 2.44
N ASN A 449 -5.02 -40.52 1.59
CA ASN A 449 -4.84 -40.25 0.18
C ASN A 449 -4.75 -38.73 -0.04
N PRO A 450 -3.61 -38.18 -0.50
CA PRO A 450 -3.39 -36.74 -0.62
C PRO A 450 -4.36 -36.08 -1.61
N GLN A 451 -4.71 -36.74 -2.71
CA GLN A 451 -5.74 -36.27 -3.64
C GLN A 451 -7.08 -36.07 -2.94
N ARG A 452 -7.53 -37.05 -2.16
CA ARG A 452 -8.79 -36.90 -1.43
C ARG A 452 -8.71 -35.82 -0.36
N ILE A 453 -7.58 -35.67 0.33
CA ILE A 453 -7.37 -34.61 1.32
C ILE A 453 -7.53 -33.24 0.63
N VAL A 454 -6.77 -32.98 -0.44
CA VAL A 454 -6.80 -31.68 -1.15
C VAL A 454 -8.17 -31.39 -1.77
N GLU A 455 -8.86 -32.38 -2.35
CA GLU A 455 -10.23 -32.21 -2.87
C GLU A 455 -11.22 -31.73 -1.79
N HIS A 456 -11.09 -32.25 -0.56
CA HIS A 456 -11.96 -31.84 0.56
C HIS A 456 -11.55 -30.48 1.11
N VAL A 457 -10.25 -30.24 1.28
CA VAL A 457 -9.70 -28.94 1.69
C VAL A 457 -10.17 -27.85 0.73
N ASN A 458 -10.01 -28.05 -0.57
CA ASN A 458 -10.46 -27.12 -1.60
C ASN A 458 -11.97 -26.80 -1.49
N ARG A 459 -12.83 -27.82 -1.35
CA ARG A 459 -14.27 -27.60 -1.14
C ARG A 459 -14.55 -26.76 0.09
N HIS A 460 -13.89 -27.07 1.20
CA HIS A 460 -14.06 -26.34 2.44
C HIS A 460 -13.56 -24.91 2.34
N LEU A 461 -12.44 -24.66 1.66
CA LEU A 461 -11.89 -23.32 1.46
C LEU A 461 -12.81 -22.44 0.59
N CYS A 462 -13.49 -23.03 -0.40
CA CYS A 462 -14.42 -22.28 -1.26
C CYS A 462 -15.70 -21.80 -0.55
N VAL A 463 -16.09 -22.42 0.57
CA VAL A 463 -17.31 -22.03 1.31
C VAL A 463 -17.12 -20.65 1.93
N ASN A 464 -18.06 -19.72 1.73
CA ASN A 464 -17.99 -18.35 2.27
C ASN A 464 -16.66 -17.64 1.94
N ASN A 465 -16.14 -17.83 0.72
CA ASN A 465 -14.89 -17.21 0.25
C ASN A 465 -15.16 -16.01 -0.66
N ASP A 466 -15.96 -15.05 -0.19
CA ASP A 466 -16.33 -13.86 -0.97
C ASP A 466 -15.13 -12.96 -1.29
N SER A 467 -14.04 -13.10 -0.53
CA SER A 467 -12.77 -12.39 -0.74
C SER A 467 -11.93 -12.98 -1.89
N GLY A 468 -12.31 -14.14 -2.43
CA GLY A 468 -11.59 -14.79 -3.53
C GLY A 468 -10.16 -15.23 -3.17
N LEU A 469 -9.88 -15.49 -1.90
CA LEU A 469 -8.55 -15.95 -1.45
C LEU A 469 -8.32 -17.42 -1.84
N PHE A 470 -7.09 -17.79 -2.13
CA PHE A 470 -6.73 -19.15 -2.48
C PHE A 470 -5.33 -19.50 -1.99
N VAL A 471 -5.00 -20.78 -2.05
CA VAL A 471 -3.73 -21.33 -1.58
C VAL A 471 -3.05 -22.11 -2.70
N SER A 472 -1.77 -21.80 -2.94
CA SER A 472 -0.86 -22.73 -3.59
C SER A 472 -0.45 -23.77 -2.54
N LEU A 473 -0.63 -25.06 -2.80
CA LEU A 473 -0.46 -26.10 -1.77
C LEU A 473 0.30 -27.32 -2.31
N PHE A 474 1.37 -27.72 -1.64
CA PHE A 474 1.91 -29.06 -1.74
C PHE A 474 1.45 -29.90 -0.55
N CYS A 475 0.94 -31.10 -0.81
CA CYS A 475 0.43 -32.02 0.20
C CYS A 475 0.90 -33.44 -0.11
N GLY A 476 1.64 -34.06 0.80
CA GLY A 476 2.30 -35.35 0.63
C GLY A 476 2.06 -36.31 1.79
N VAL A 477 1.94 -37.60 1.47
CA VAL A 477 1.94 -38.71 2.43
C VAL A 477 3.02 -39.70 2.02
N TYR A 478 4.03 -39.84 2.88
CA TYR A 478 5.13 -40.77 2.72
C TYR A 478 4.89 -42.04 3.53
N ASP A 479 4.95 -43.19 2.87
CA ASP A 479 4.87 -44.51 3.50
C ASP A 479 6.30 -45.05 3.71
N LEU A 480 6.67 -45.23 4.98
CA LEU A 480 7.98 -45.73 5.42
C LEU A 480 8.26 -47.16 4.96
N GLY A 481 7.22 -47.98 4.85
CA GLY A 481 7.31 -49.39 4.49
C GLY A 481 7.48 -49.59 2.99
N THR A 482 6.68 -48.90 2.19
CA THR A 482 6.79 -48.94 0.72
C THR A 482 7.82 -47.98 0.14
N ARG A 483 8.33 -47.05 0.97
CA ARG A 483 9.24 -45.95 0.57
C ARG A 483 8.64 -45.08 -0.54
N CYS A 484 7.33 -44.93 -0.55
CA CYS A 484 6.60 -44.22 -1.58
C CYS A 484 6.00 -42.93 -1.02
N LEU A 485 6.33 -41.80 -1.65
CA LEU A 485 5.67 -40.53 -1.43
C LEU A 485 4.55 -40.37 -2.45
N GLN A 486 3.31 -40.40 -1.99
CA GLN A 486 2.17 -39.91 -2.76
C GLN A 486 1.97 -38.43 -2.46
N PHE A 487 1.75 -37.61 -3.47
CA PHE A 487 1.62 -36.16 -3.28
C PHE A 487 0.66 -35.51 -4.25
N VAL A 488 0.24 -34.28 -3.94
CA VAL A 488 -0.49 -33.38 -4.81
C VAL A 488 0.17 -32.01 -4.73
N SER A 489 0.54 -31.44 -5.87
CA SER A 489 0.85 -30.01 -5.99
C SER A 489 -0.36 -29.29 -6.59
N ALA A 490 -1.03 -28.48 -5.80
CA ALA A 490 -2.16 -27.62 -6.15
C ALA A 490 -1.64 -26.22 -6.49
N GLY A 491 -1.06 -26.07 -7.68
CA GLY A 491 -0.50 -24.82 -8.19
C GLY A 491 0.72 -24.30 -7.42
N HIS A 492 1.36 -25.15 -6.61
CA HIS A 492 2.55 -24.80 -5.83
C HIS A 492 3.84 -25.04 -6.60
N ASN A 493 4.93 -24.40 -6.15
CA ASN A 493 6.26 -24.50 -6.76
C ASN A 493 6.71 -25.97 -6.85
N PRO A 494 7.32 -26.39 -7.97
CA PRO A 494 7.83 -27.74 -8.12
C PRO A 494 8.88 -28.06 -7.05
N PRO A 495 8.72 -29.16 -6.29
CA PRO A 495 9.74 -29.57 -5.32
C PRO A 495 11.09 -29.83 -5.97
N LEU A 496 12.18 -29.55 -5.26
CA LEU A 496 13.51 -30.02 -5.63
C LEU A 496 13.74 -31.41 -5.02
N ILE A 497 14.23 -32.34 -5.83
CA ILE A 497 14.43 -33.73 -5.41
C ILE A 497 15.77 -34.28 -5.87
N SER A 498 16.38 -35.08 -5.00
CA SER A 498 17.51 -35.96 -5.30
C SER A 498 17.16 -37.35 -4.79
N ILE A 499 17.18 -38.36 -5.66
CA ILE A 499 16.90 -39.75 -5.29
C ILE A 499 18.23 -40.46 -5.01
N ALA A 500 18.47 -40.88 -3.76
CA ALA A 500 19.66 -41.64 -3.38
C ALA A 500 21.00 -41.09 -3.93
N GLY A 501 21.21 -39.77 -3.86
CA GLY A 501 22.44 -39.13 -4.35
C GLY A 501 22.47 -38.77 -5.84
N GLU A 502 21.40 -39.03 -6.60
CA GLU A 502 21.25 -38.53 -7.97
C GLU A 502 21.27 -36.99 -8.01
N PRO A 503 21.64 -36.36 -9.14
CA PRO A 503 21.65 -34.89 -9.27
C PRO A 503 20.30 -34.28 -8.90
N LEU A 504 20.34 -33.15 -8.17
CA LEU A 504 19.13 -32.43 -7.80
C LEU A 504 18.42 -31.91 -9.05
N HIS A 505 17.10 -32.10 -9.11
CA HIS A 505 16.27 -31.59 -10.19
C HIS A 505 14.87 -31.25 -9.68
N PHE A 506 14.13 -30.46 -10.45
CA PHE A 506 12.73 -30.17 -10.17
C PHE A 506 11.86 -31.39 -10.48
N LEU A 507 11.00 -31.75 -9.53
CA LEU A 507 10.05 -32.84 -9.68
C LEU A 507 8.99 -32.49 -10.72
N ASP A 508 8.83 -33.34 -11.75
CA ASP A 508 7.74 -33.22 -12.72
C ASP A 508 6.41 -33.68 -12.07
N ALA A 509 5.76 -32.74 -11.40
CA ALA A 509 4.49 -32.96 -10.71
C ALA A 509 3.30 -32.81 -11.66
N PRO A 510 2.20 -33.59 -11.46
CA PRO A 510 0.95 -33.33 -12.15
C PRO A 510 0.49 -31.89 -11.95
N ARG A 511 0.17 -31.20 -13.04
CA ARG A 511 -0.36 -29.84 -12.97
C ARG A 511 -1.77 -29.88 -12.38
N ASN A 512 -2.02 -29.07 -11.34
CA ASN A 512 -3.34 -28.86 -10.75
C ASN A 512 -3.61 -27.36 -10.58
N LEU A 513 -4.90 -27.00 -10.45
CA LEU A 513 -5.30 -25.65 -10.03
C LEU A 513 -4.87 -25.41 -8.57
N VAL A 514 -4.71 -24.15 -8.18
CA VAL A 514 -4.65 -23.75 -6.75
C VAL A 514 -5.95 -24.11 -6.03
N ALA A 515 -5.88 -24.30 -4.71
CA ALA A 515 -7.06 -24.65 -3.92
C ALA A 515 -7.77 -23.40 -3.36
N GLY A 516 -9.09 -23.43 -3.27
CA GLY A 516 -9.92 -22.33 -2.75
C GLY A 516 -10.67 -21.51 -3.81
N ILE A 517 -10.42 -21.77 -5.10
CA ILE A 517 -11.08 -21.09 -6.23
C ILE A 517 -12.36 -21.82 -6.67
N ALA A 518 -12.25 -23.09 -7.03
CA ALA A 518 -13.33 -23.83 -7.68
C ALA A 518 -13.72 -25.08 -6.87
N PRO A 519 -14.93 -25.15 -6.26
CA PRO A 519 -15.32 -26.24 -5.37
C PRO A 519 -15.24 -27.65 -6.00
N GLN A 520 -15.46 -27.75 -7.31
CA GLN A 520 -15.47 -29.02 -8.04
C GLN A 520 -14.15 -29.31 -8.76
N ALA A 521 -13.07 -28.59 -8.44
CA ALA A 521 -11.75 -28.89 -8.99
C ALA A 521 -11.30 -30.30 -8.61
N ASN A 522 -10.81 -31.04 -9.60
CA ASN A 522 -10.18 -32.34 -9.41
C ASN A 522 -8.68 -32.16 -9.32
N PHE A 523 -8.04 -32.90 -8.40
CA PHE A 523 -6.60 -32.85 -8.18
C PHE A 523 -5.98 -34.20 -8.51
N ARG A 524 -4.89 -34.20 -9.27
CA ARG A 524 -4.11 -35.39 -9.61
C ARG A 524 -3.02 -35.61 -8.58
N ALA A 525 -2.93 -36.84 -8.08
CA ALA A 525 -1.80 -37.26 -7.28
C ALA A 525 -0.62 -37.68 -8.17
N GLY A 526 0.58 -37.27 -7.79
CA GLY A 526 1.84 -37.86 -8.21
C GLY A 526 2.31 -38.91 -7.21
N SER A 527 3.29 -39.73 -7.62
CA SER A 527 3.89 -40.76 -6.79
C SER A 527 5.35 -40.88 -7.13
N ILE A 528 6.21 -41.00 -6.12
CA ILE A 528 7.65 -41.18 -6.31
C ILE A 528 8.23 -42.09 -5.22
N GLU A 529 9.16 -42.95 -5.59
CA GLU A 529 9.89 -43.81 -4.65
C GLU A 529 11.09 -43.05 -4.09
N LEU A 530 11.13 -42.88 -2.77
CA LEU A 530 12.22 -42.22 -2.06
C LEU A 530 13.08 -43.26 -1.36
N ARG A 531 14.19 -43.62 -2.00
CA ARG A 531 15.19 -44.53 -1.44
C ARG A 531 15.97 -43.86 -0.31
N ALA A 532 16.65 -44.63 0.53
CA ALA A 532 17.58 -44.09 1.52
C ALA A 532 18.61 -43.14 0.85
N GLY A 533 18.90 -42.02 1.51
CA GLY A 533 19.71 -40.92 0.96
C GLY A 533 18.94 -39.97 0.04
N SER A 534 17.62 -40.16 -0.14
CA SER A 534 16.81 -39.20 -0.92
C SER A 534 16.58 -37.91 -0.13
N LEU A 535 16.67 -36.79 -0.83
CA LEU A 535 16.45 -35.43 -0.33
C LEU A 535 15.30 -34.82 -1.10
N VAL A 536 14.34 -34.22 -0.38
CA VAL A 536 13.24 -33.47 -0.95
C VAL A 536 13.18 -32.10 -0.28
N ILE A 537 13.06 -31.06 -1.09
CA ILE A 537 12.99 -29.68 -0.65
C ILE A 537 11.75 -29.04 -1.24
N LEU A 538 10.92 -28.54 -0.35
CA LEU A 538 9.69 -27.82 -0.61
C LEU A 538 9.92 -26.37 -0.23
N TYR A 539 9.47 -25.42 -1.05
CA TYR A 539 9.74 -24.00 -0.85
C TYR A 539 8.62 -23.14 -1.43
N THR A 540 8.45 -21.93 -0.92
CA THR A 540 7.56 -20.90 -1.47
C THR A 540 8.31 -19.98 -2.42
N ASP A 541 7.56 -19.31 -3.31
CA ASP A 541 8.11 -18.41 -4.32
C ASP A 541 8.87 -17.22 -3.73
N GLY A 542 8.62 -16.84 -2.48
CA GLY A 542 9.41 -15.82 -1.78
C GLY A 542 10.92 -16.10 -1.81
N LEU A 543 11.36 -17.37 -1.86
CA LEU A 543 12.79 -17.69 -2.04
C LEU A 543 13.29 -17.34 -3.44
N THR A 544 12.52 -17.67 -4.47
CA THR A 544 12.91 -17.49 -5.87
C THR A 544 12.66 -16.08 -6.39
N GLU A 545 11.66 -15.40 -5.85
CA GLU A 545 11.27 -14.02 -6.18
C GLU A 545 11.95 -12.99 -5.28
N ALA A 546 12.82 -13.42 -4.36
CA ALA A 546 13.66 -12.51 -3.60
C ALA A 546 14.42 -11.58 -4.56
N GLU A 547 14.21 -10.28 -4.38
CA GLU A 547 14.66 -9.24 -5.30
C GLU A 547 15.94 -8.58 -4.79
N SER A 548 16.91 -8.38 -5.67
CA SER A 548 18.11 -7.58 -5.39
C SER A 548 17.85 -6.09 -5.59
N VAL A 549 18.79 -5.24 -5.15
CA VAL A 549 18.77 -3.78 -5.41
C VAL A 549 18.66 -3.44 -6.90
N ASP A 550 19.18 -4.31 -7.77
CA ASP A 550 19.13 -4.18 -9.23
C ASP A 550 17.82 -4.70 -9.85
N GLN A 551 16.80 -5.00 -9.04
CA GLN A 551 15.49 -5.54 -9.46
C GLN A 551 15.58 -6.90 -10.17
N GLN A 552 16.56 -7.71 -9.79
CA GLN A 552 16.71 -9.08 -10.28
C GLN A 552 16.18 -10.07 -9.25
N TRP A 553 15.48 -11.11 -9.70
CA TRP A 553 15.05 -12.21 -8.84
C TRP A 553 16.18 -13.20 -8.62
N PHE A 554 16.19 -13.84 -7.44
CA PHE A 554 17.14 -14.90 -7.09
C PHE A 554 17.04 -16.07 -8.08
N GLY A 555 15.82 -16.50 -8.38
CA GLY A 555 15.48 -17.44 -9.43
C GLY A 555 15.82 -18.91 -9.14
N ASP A 556 15.20 -19.79 -9.93
CA ASP A 556 15.31 -21.24 -9.80
C ASP A 556 16.74 -21.77 -9.99
N GLU A 557 17.50 -21.18 -10.92
CA GLU A 557 18.86 -21.63 -11.26
C GLU A 557 19.82 -21.44 -10.08
N ARG A 558 19.73 -20.30 -9.38
CA ARG A 558 20.56 -20.05 -8.20
C ARG A 558 20.14 -20.93 -7.04
N LEU A 559 18.84 -21.10 -6.81
CA LEU A 559 18.32 -21.98 -5.77
C LEU A 559 18.84 -23.41 -5.95
N LEU A 560 18.73 -23.96 -7.15
CA LEU A 560 19.23 -25.30 -7.48
C LEU A 560 20.75 -25.38 -7.25
N ALA A 561 21.52 -24.41 -7.73
CA ALA A 561 22.98 -24.39 -7.58
C ALA A 561 23.41 -24.29 -6.10
N THR A 562 22.74 -23.44 -5.32
CA THR A 562 23.01 -23.29 -3.88
C THR A 562 22.76 -24.59 -3.15
N ILE A 563 21.60 -25.23 -3.36
CA ILE A 563 21.27 -26.48 -2.68
C ILE A 563 22.20 -27.60 -3.10
N GLU A 564 22.52 -27.72 -4.39
CA GLU A 564 23.45 -28.76 -4.88
C GLU A 564 24.82 -28.66 -4.19
N HIS A 565 25.28 -27.45 -3.85
CA HIS A 565 26.55 -27.24 -3.16
C HIS A 565 26.55 -27.71 -1.70
N VAL A 566 25.39 -27.65 -1.02
CA VAL A 566 25.25 -27.98 0.42
C VAL A 566 24.39 -29.21 0.68
N ARG A 567 24.07 -29.99 -0.36
CA ARG A 567 23.11 -31.10 -0.32
C ARG A 567 23.44 -32.19 0.70
N ASP A 568 24.73 -32.39 0.98
CA ASP A 568 25.24 -33.44 1.87
C ASP A 568 25.35 -32.95 3.33
N GLU A 569 25.19 -31.65 3.58
CA GLU A 569 25.22 -31.09 4.93
C GLU A 569 24.00 -31.54 5.74
N PRO A 570 24.04 -31.49 7.08
CA PRO A 570 22.86 -31.66 7.93
C PRO A 570 21.73 -30.70 7.51
N LEU A 571 20.46 -31.15 7.55
CA LEU A 571 19.32 -30.34 7.10
C LEU A 571 19.22 -28.94 7.75
N PRO A 572 19.56 -28.73 9.05
CA PRO A 572 19.60 -27.39 9.63
C PRO A 572 20.65 -26.48 8.98
N GLU A 573 21.81 -27.04 8.62
CA GLU A 573 22.92 -26.30 8.00
C GLU A 573 22.61 -26.01 6.53
N LEU A 574 22.01 -26.97 5.81
CA LEU A 574 21.49 -26.78 4.45
C LEU A 574 20.47 -25.64 4.42
N THR A 575 19.47 -25.69 5.31
CA THR A 575 18.41 -24.66 5.39
C THR A 575 19.00 -23.29 5.68
N SER A 576 19.93 -23.21 6.64
CA SER A 576 20.61 -21.96 7.00
C SER A 576 21.45 -21.42 5.84
N ALA A 577 22.11 -22.29 5.07
CA ALA A 577 22.91 -21.90 3.92
C ALA A 577 22.05 -21.34 2.78
N VAL A 578 20.87 -21.93 2.53
CA VAL A 578 19.93 -21.42 1.52
C VAL A 578 19.42 -20.03 1.91
N VAL A 579 18.97 -19.85 3.16
CA VAL A 579 18.49 -18.55 3.66
C VAL A 579 19.60 -17.49 3.57
N ARG A 580 20.82 -17.83 3.98
CA ARG A 580 21.97 -16.93 3.87
C ARG A 580 22.26 -16.53 2.43
N ALA A 581 22.18 -17.45 1.47
CA ALA A 581 22.40 -17.14 0.06
C ALA A 581 21.34 -16.17 -0.50
N VAL A 582 20.09 -16.29 -0.05
CA VAL A 582 19.02 -15.34 -0.40
C VAL A 582 19.30 -13.96 0.22
N ASP A 583 19.68 -13.92 1.50
CA ASP A 583 20.01 -12.66 2.20
C ASP A 583 21.21 -11.94 1.57
N GLU A 584 22.25 -12.70 1.21
CA GLU A 584 23.46 -12.20 0.54
C GLU A 584 23.18 -11.72 -0.89
N PHE A 585 22.12 -12.21 -1.54
CA PHE A 585 21.71 -11.74 -2.86
C PHE A 585 20.84 -10.48 -2.79
N ALA A 586 19.93 -10.44 -1.82
CA ALA A 586 18.96 -9.36 -1.68
C ALA A 586 19.57 -8.05 -1.14
N VAL A 587 20.73 -8.10 -0.46
CA VAL A 587 21.50 -6.98 0.14
C VAL A 587 20.73 -5.66 0.28
N ASP A 588 20.31 -5.33 1.50
CA ASP A 588 19.59 -4.09 1.84
C ASP A 588 18.21 -3.92 1.17
N ALA A 589 17.76 -4.84 0.30
CA ALA A 589 16.37 -4.86 -0.17
C ALA A 589 15.41 -5.29 0.95
N VAL A 590 14.23 -4.67 0.97
CA VAL A 590 13.14 -5.07 1.87
C VAL A 590 12.56 -6.38 1.37
N GLN A 591 12.41 -7.36 2.27
CA GLN A 591 11.79 -8.65 1.94
C GLN A 591 10.40 -8.43 1.35
N ALA A 592 10.21 -8.84 0.10
CA ALA A 592 8.96 -8.64 -0.63
C ALA A 592 7.89 -9.65 -0.18
N ASP A 593 8.25 -10.93 -0.01
CA ASP A 593 7.33 -12.01 0.35
C ASP A 593 7.85 -12.94 1.45
N ASP A 594 6.97 -13.76 2.02
CA ASP A 594 7.32 -14.72 3.06
C ASP A 594 8.33 -15.75 2.53
N LEU A 595 9.32 -16.11 3.36
CA LEU A 595 10.32 -17.11 3.01
C LEU A 595 10.03 -18.41 3.74
N THR A 596 9.63 -19.45 3.01
CA THR A 596 9.30 -20.74 3.61
C THR A 596 10.03 -21.88 2.92
N LEU A 597 10.64 -22.75 3.74
CA LEU A 597 11.38 -23.91 3.29
C LEU A 597 11.03 -25.10 4.19
N LEU A 598 10.76 -26.26 3.59
CA LEU A 598 10.61 -27.53 4.28
C LEU A 598 11.49 -28.57 3.58
N ALA A 599 12.54 -29.01 4.27
CA ALA A 599 13.45 -30.03 3.78
C ALA A 599 13.22 -31.33 4.54
N PHE A 600 13.18 -32.46 3.83
CA PHE A 600 13.19 -33.78 4.46
C PHE A 600 14.10 -34.76 3.73
N ARG A 601 14.76 -35.63 4.51
CA ARG A 601 15.73 -36.62 4.04
C ARG A 601 15.33 -38.00 4.55
N VAL A 602 15.35 -38.99 3.66
CA VAL A 602 15.10 -40.39 4.02
C VAL A 602 16.42 -41.03 4.42
N ASN A 603 16.53 -41.47 5.67
CA ASN A 603 17.70 -42.13 6.21
C ASN A 603 17.69 -43.65 5.93
N ALA A 604 18.85 -44.28 6.12
CA ALA A 604 19.09 -45.69 5.81
C ALA A 604 18.39 -46.67 6.76
#